data_AF-A0A1Y3EF40-F1
#
_entry.id   AF-A0A1Y3EF40-F1
#
_cell.length_a   1.000
_cell.length_b   1.000
_cell.length_c   1.000
_cell.angle_alpha   90.00
_cell.angle_beta   90.00
_cell.angle_gamma   90.00
#
_symmetry.space_group_name_H-M   'P 1'
#
loop_
_entity.id
_entity.type
_entity.pdbx_description
1 polymer ?
#
loop_
_entity_poly.entity_id
_entity_poly.type
_entity_poly.pdbx_seq_one_letter_code
_entity_poly.pdbx_strand_id
1 'polypeptide(L)' 'MTLETDVTQVIVVRAKHNFNGRNNDELCFKKGDVIVVTQILDEGWWEGTLNDKTGWFPSNYVTVEKQGMHLQIIF' A
#
# COMPACT_ATOMS: atom_id res chain seq x y z
N MET A 1 -13.61 15.53 -26.36
CA MET A 1 -13.17 15.43 -24.97
C MET A 1 -13.74 14.13 -24.45
N THR A 2 -12.94 13.07 -24.51
CA THR A 2 -13.33 11.74 -24.01
C THR A 2 -13.01 11.71 -22.53
N LEU A 3 -14.01 11.34 -21.71
CA LEU A 3 -13.79 11.05 -20.30
C LEU A 3 -13.05 9.71 -20.24
N GLU A 4 -11.84 9.69 -19.70
CA GLU A 4 -11.10 8.46 -19.44
C GLU A 4 -11.27 8.11 -17.96
N THR A 5 -11.65 6.87 -17.66
CA THR A 5 -11.74 6.39 -16.28
C THR A 5 -10.56 5.48 -15.99
N ASP A 6 -9.74 5.84 -15.02
CA ASP A 6 -8.71 4.95 -14.50
C ASP A 6 -9.28 4.12 -13.35
N VAL A 7 -9.17 2.80 -13.47
CA VAL A 7 -9.60 1.85 -12.44
C VAL A 7 -8.39 1.52 -11.58
N THR A 8 -8.30 2.14 -10.41
CA THR A 8 -7.24 1.84 -9.44
C THR A 8 -7.73 0.80 -8.44
N GLN A 9 -6.94 -0.25 -8.27
CA GLN A 9 -7.17 -1.17 -7.17
C GLN A 9 -6.69 -0.53 -5.87
N VAL A 10 -7.58 -0.34 -4.91
CA VAL A 10 -7.24 0.14 -3.57
C VAL A 10 -7.16 -1.07 -2.66
N ILE A 11 -5.94 -1.40 -2.24
CA ILE A 11 -5.67 -2.46 -1.29
C ILE A 11 -5.25 -1.80 0.03
N VAL A 12 -6.02 -2.04 1.07
CA VAL A 12 -5.75 -1.58 2.43
C VAL A 12 -5.35 -2.77 3.27
N VAL A 13 -4.23 -2.65 3.96
CA VAL A 13 -3.67 -3.71 4.78
C VAL A 13 -3.46 -3.22 6.20
N ARG A 14 -3.49 -4.13 7.16
CA ARG A 14 -3.10 -3.88 8.55
C ARG A 14 -1.83 -4.63 8.90
N ALA A 15 -0.91 -3.94 9.57
CA ALA A 15 0.31 -4.52 10.08
C ALA A 15 0.04 -5.57 11.18
N LYS A 16 0.51 -6.80 10.96
CA LYS A 16 0.50 -7.89 11.96
C LYS A 16 1.64 -7.77 12.96
N HIS A 17 2.75 -7.19 12.53
CA HIS A 17 3.99 -7.04 13.29
C HIS A 17 4.54 -5.62 13.11
N ASN A 18 5.48 -5.24 13.98
CA ASN A 18 6.27 -4.04 13.75
C ASN A 18 7.27 -4.31 12.63
N PHE A 19 7.52 -3.32 11.79
CA PHE A 19 8.58 -3.35 10.80
C PHE A 19 9.39 -2.05 10.90
N ASN A 20 10.69 -2.20 11.17
CA ASN A 20 11.63 -1.10 11.19
C ASN A 20 12.48 -1.22 9.93
N GLY A 21 12.17 -0.39 8.95
CA GLY A 21 12.93 -0.30 7.72
C GLY A 21 14.39 0.03 7.99
N ARG A 22 15.30 -0.58 7.23
CA ARG A 22 16.75 -0.39 7.34
C ARG A 22 17.27 0.71 6.43
N ASN A 23 16.57 0.93 5.32
CA ASN A 23 16.93 1.86 4.27
C ASN A 23 15.85 2.95 4.13
N ASN A 24 16.20 4.06 3.47
CA ASN A 24 15.31 5.22 3.33
C ASN A 24 14.11 4.96 2.41
N ASP A 25 14.16 3.91 1.60
CA ASP A 25 13.09 3.45 0.71
C ASP A 25 12.14 2.45 1.38
N GLU A 26 12.42 2.01 2.61
CA GLU A 26 11.58 1.08 3.37
C GLU A 26 10.60 1.83 4.30
N LEU A 27 9.35 1.36 4.36
CA LEU A 27 8.31 1.97 5.19
C LEU A 27 8.35 1.42 6.62
N CYS A 28 8.65 2.27 7.60
CA CYS A 28 8.55 1.89 9.01
C CYS A 28 7.10 1.97 9.53
N PHE A 29 6.63 0.93 10.23
CA PHE A 29 5.29 0.89 10.85
C PHE A 29 5.23 -0.01 12.09
N LYS A 30 4.18 0.16 12.87
CA LYS A 30 3.88 -0.64 14.07
C LYS A 30 2.72 -1.60 13.79
N LYS A 31 2.67 -2.68 14.56
CA LYS A 31 1.53 -3.59 14.59
C LYS A 31 0.24 -2.79 14.82
N GLY A 32 -0.75 -3.04 13.98
CA GLY A 32 -2.03 -2.35 14.01
C GLY A 32 -2.14 -1.17 13.07
N ASP A 33 -1.02 -0.65 12.53
CA ASP A 33 -1.07 0.43 11.55
C ASP A 33 -1.78 -0.01 10.27
N VAL A 34 -2.50 0.92 9.65
CA VAL A 34 -3.26 0.71 8.41
C VAL A 34 -2.51 1.38 7.28
N ILE A 35 -2.16 0.60 6.26
CA ILE A 35 -1.33 1.03 5.14
C ILE A 35 -2.14 0.88 3.86
N VAL A 36 -2.07 1.89 2.98
CA VAL A 36 -2.62 1.82 1.63
C VAL A 36 -1.52 1.33 0.71
N VAL A 37 -1.71 0.16 0.09
CA VAL A 37 -0.75 -0.41 -0.86
C VAL A 37 -0.87 0.33 -2.18
N THR A 38 0.27 0.82 -2.68
CA THR A 38 0.40 1.55 -3.95
C THR A 38 1.01 0.69 -5.05
N GLN A 39 1.87 -0.28 -4.68
CA GLN A 39 2.49 -1.19 -5.64
C GLN A 39 2.71 -2.58 -5.03
N ILE A 40 2.59 -3.62 -5.85
CA ILE A 40 2.88 -5.02 -5.49
C ILE A 40 3.96 -5.54 -6.44
N LEU A 41 5.05 -6.08 -5.88
CA LEU A 41 6.03 -6.85 -6.64
C LEU A 41 5.85 -8.35 -6.38
N ASP A 42 6.10 -9.17 -7.40
CA ASP A 42 5.94 -10.62 -7.35
C ASP A 42 6.88 -11.31 -6.35
N GLU A 43 7.96 -10.64 -5.96
CA GLU A 43 8.95 -11.11 -4.98
C GLU A 43 8.52 -10.93 -3.51
N GLY A 44 7.27 -10.52 -3.27
CA GLY A 44 6.68 -10.43 -1.93
C GLY A 44 6.94 -9.11 -1.20
N TRP A 45 7.49 -8.11 -1.89
CA TRP A 45 7.63 -6.74 -1.40
C TRP A 45 6.53 -5.85 -1.96
N TRP A 46 5.86 -5.12 -1.08
CA TRP A 46 4.80 -4.18 -1.43
C TRP A 46 5.24 -2.78 -1.07
N GLU A 47 4.86 -1.81 -1.90
CA GLU A 47 4.96 -0.40 -1.56
C GLU A 47 3.63 0.04 -0.96
N GLY A 48 3.69 0.87 0.06
CA GLY A 48 2.48 1.50 0.56
C GLY A 48 2.75 2.81 1.27
N THR A 49 1.65 3.49 1.59
CA THR A 49 1.65 4.80 2.22
C THR A 49 1.01 4.75 3.61
N LEU A 50 1.71 5.34 4.59
CA LEU A 50 1.28 5.51 5.97
C LEU A 50 1.70 6.90 6.47
N ASN A 51 0.75 7.74 6.89
CA ASN A 51 1.01 9.08 7.44
C ASN A 51 2.00 9.89 6.58
N ASP A 52 1.69 10.03 5.29
CA ASP A 52 2.48 10.75 4.28
C ASP A 52 3.87 10.17 3.97
N LYS A 53 4.20 9.00 4.52
CA LYS A 53 5.41 8.26 4.17
C LYS A 53 5.07 7.13 3.23
N THR A 54 5.81 7.03 2.14
CA THR A 54 5.72 5.93 1.18
C THR A 54 7.01 5.13 1.23
N GLY A 55 6.89 3.82 1.15
CA GLY A 55 8.05 2.94 1.08
C GLY A 55 7.70 1.46 1.01
N TRP A 56 8.73 0.66 0.85
CA TRP A 56 8.68 -0.78 0.67
C TRP A 56 8.60 -1.52 2.00
N PHE A 57 7.83 -2.60 2.02
CA PHE A 57 7.77 -3.52 3.14
C PHE A 57 7.42 -4.94 2.70
N PRO A 58 7.80 -5.96 3.50
CA PRO A 58 7.49 -7.34 3.18
C PRO A 58 6.00 -7.63 3.40
N SER A 59 5.32 -8.12 2.36
CA SER A 59 3.88 -8.43 2.36
C SER A 59 3.45 -9.39 3.47
N ASN A 60 4.34 -10.29 3.92
CA ASN A 60 4.04 -11.22 5.00
C ASN A 60 3.95 -10.56 6.40
N TYR A 61 4.29 -9.27 6.54
CA TYR A 61 4.10 -8.50 7.78
C TYR A 61 2.72 -7.88 7.92
N VAL A 62 1.88 -7.97 6.88
CA VAL A 62 0.55 -7.38 6.86
C VAL A 62 -0.53 -8.42 6.56
N THR A 63 -1.79 -8.02 6.74
CA THR A 63 -2.99 -8.74 6.30
C THR A 63 -3.91 -7.76 5.58
N VAL A 64 -4.51 -8.20 4.47
CA VAL A 64 -5.51 -7.40 3.74
C VAL A 64 -6.74 -7.17 4.63
N GLU A 65 -7.13 -5.91 4.81
CA GLU A 65 -8.37 -5.53 5.51
C GLU A 65 -9.49 -5.17 4.55
N LYS A 66 -9.15 -4.48 3.47
CA LYS A 66 -10.12 -4.06 2.45
C LYS A 66 -9.45 -4.08 1.09
N GLN A 67 -10.15 -4.66 0.12
CA GLN A 67 -9.75 -4.65 -1.28
C GLN A 67 -10.95 -4.16 -2.08
N GLY A 68 -10.76 -3.12 -2.87
CA GLY A 68 -11.81 -2.54 -3.70
C GLY A 68 -11.26 -1.89 -4.95
N MET A 69 -12.15 -1.64 -5.90
CA MET A 69 -11.85 -0.85 -7.09
C MET A 69 -12.30 0.59 -6.86
N HIS A 70 -11.43 1.55 -7.15
CA HIS A 70 -11.75 2.97 -7.16
C HIS A 70 -11.69 3.48 -8.59
N LEU A 71 -12.68 4.28 -8.98
CA LEU A 71 -12.76 4.91 -10.29
C LEU A 71 -12.32 6.37 -10.14
N GLN A 72 -11.23 6.74 -10.81
CA GLN A 72 -10.90 8.15 -11.00
C GLN A 72 -11.33 8.59 -12.39
N ILE A 73 -12.13 9.65 -12.45
CA ILE A 73 -12.45 10.32 -13.72
C ILE A 73 -11.27 11.24 -14.03
N ILE A 74 -10.60 10.97 -15.15
CA ILE A 74 -9.57 11.83 -15.71
C ILE A 74 -10.28 12.79 -16.68
N PHE A 75 -10.04 14.09 -16.51
CA PHE A 75 -10.60 15.17 -17.34
C PHE A 75 -9.70 15.51 -18.52
#